data_AF-A0A814A9G8-F1
#
_entry.id   AF-A0A814A9G8-F1
#
_cell.length_a   1.000
_cell.length_b   1.000
_cell.length_c   1.000
_cell.angle_alpha   90.00
_cell.angle_beta   90.00
_cell.angle_gamma   90.00
#
_symmetry.space_group_name_H-M   'P 1'
#
loop_
_entity.id
_entity.type
_entity.pdbx_description
1 polymer ?
#
loop_
_entity_poly.entity_id
_entity_poly.type
_entity_poly.pdbx_seq_one_letter_code
_entity_poly.pdbx_strand_id
1 'polypeptide(L)'
;MLFSVEDIIKERIRPNPTNGFKSYEVRESNSANRQPSIHSDDAMPLSSPTPSTLQPRLSTSPFYTPQVPATPVLASPVPVSPRKQSTSSTLINEATVAAANLDKSRQGTSSSNGYRTIEHLEKGIQQVKDNNFTQELKHEYEHALEVLRQLIKIEQMRNKILRLTQATIAELHSYAKPPEEISTVMKATFLLLGYSNKDLQRWSQIQALLGRLGRNSVKRRCYELNPLEIPMDKAREAKAILRNYDLLRVSEISVGLSVFYNWTMTMIEEREMLLEFQHRIRKTS
;
A
#
# COMPACT_ATOMS: atom_id res chain seq x y z
N MET A 1 -22.08 -5.46 11.61
CA MET A 1 -22.02 -3.98 11.51
C MET A 1 -21.25 -3.65 10.25
N LEU A 2 -21.91 -3.04 9.27
CA LEU A 2 -21.23 -2.54 8.07
C LEU A 2 -20.52 -1.24 8.47
N PHE A 3 -19.19 -1.18 8.31
CA PHE A 3 -18.43 0.05 8.50
C PHE A 3 -18.90 1.09 7.46
N SER A 4 -19.05 2.35 7.89
CA SER A 4 -19.38 3.44 6.97
C SER A 4 -18.21 3.68 6.01
N VAL A 5 -18.49 4.16 4.80
CA VAL A 5 -17.47 4.68 3.87
C VAL A 5 -16.54 5.67 4.59
N GLU A 6 -17.11 6.48 5.48
CA GLU A 6 -16.35 7.43 6.29
C GLU A 6 -15.40 6.76 7.25
N ASP A 7 -15.72 5.57 7.77
CA ASP A 7 -14.82 4.82 8.65
C ASP A 7 -13.64 4.27 7.85
N ILE A 8 -13.90 3.76 6.65
CA ILE A 8 -12.87 3.26 5.72
C ILE A 8 -11.93 4.41 5.29
N ILE A 9 -12.48 5.58 4.97
CA ILE A 9 -11.70 6.76 4.61
C ILE A 9 -10.93 7.31 5.81
N LYS A 10 -11.55 7.38 6.99
CA LYS A 10 -10.84 7.78 8.23
C LYS A 10 -9.67 6.85 8.53
N GLU A 11 -9.82 5.55 8.29
CA GLU A 11 -8.76 4.56 8.48
C GLU A 11 -7.60 4.72 7.49
N ARG A 12 -7.86 5.25 6.29
CA ARG A 12 -6.81 5.68 5.34
C ARG A 12 -6.00 6.87 5.85
N ILE A 13 -6.65 7.82 6.51
CA ILE A 13 -6.04 9.09 6.98
C ILE A 13 -5.39 8.94 8.37
N ARG A 14 -5.81 7.95 9.18
CA ARG A 14 -5.23 7.75 10.50
C ARG A 14 -3.71 7.55 10.39
N PRO A 15 -2.90 8.42 11.01
CA PRO A 15 -1.48 8.13 11.16
C PRO A 15 -1.37 6.81 11.93
N ASN A 16 -0.70 5.84 11.32
CA ASN A 16 -0.49 4.52 11.91
C ASN A 16 0.14 4.73 13.32
N PRO A 17 -0.49 4.28 14.42
CA PRO A 17 -0.06 4.58 15.79
C PRO A 17 1.24 3.87 16.22
N THR A 18 2.05 3.38 15.28
CA THR A 18 3.23 2.54 15.57
C THR A 18 4.49 3.28 16.02
N ASN A 19 4.43 4.57 16.35
CA ASN A 19 5.56 5.29 16.98
C ASN A 19 5.46 5.41 18.51
N GLY A 20 4.62 4.59 19.16
CA GLY A 20 4.54 4.49 20.62
C GLY A 20 5.37 3.36 21.25
N PHE A 21 6.31 2.74 20.52
CA PHE A 21 7.11 1.65 21.08
C PHE A 21 8.37 2.19 21.75
N LYS A 22 8.39 2.07 23.08
CA LYS A 22 9.52 2.35 23.96
C LYS A 22 10.76 1.66 23.41
N SER A 23 11.82 2.44 23.20
CA SER A 23 13.19 1.98 22.99
C SER A 23 13.54 0.97 24.08
N TYR A 24 13.62 -0.31 23.72
CA TYR A 24 14.31 -1.29 24.56
C TYR A 24 15.80 -0.98 24.43
N GLU A 25 16.32 -0.38 25.49
CA GLU A 25 17.73 -0.15 25.72
C GLU A 25 18.44 -1.52 25.67
N VAL A 26 19.20 -1.74 24.60
CA VAL A 26 20.02 -2.94 24.44
C VAL A 26 21.07 -2.89 25.55
N ARG A 27 20.92 -3.76 26.56
CA ARG A 27 21.99 -4.05 27.51
C ARG A 27 23.14 -4.72 26.75
N GLU A 28 24.10 -3.93 26.32
CA GLU A 28 25.42 -4.40 25.94
C GLU A 28 26.12 -4.96 27.18
N SER A 29 26.23 -6.28 27.22
CA SER A 29 27.17 -6.98 28.09
C SER A 29 28.24 -7.63 27.23
N ASN A 30 29.43 -7.02 27.19
CA ASN A 30 30.73 -7.68 27.13
C ASN A 30 31.83 -6.62 27.31
N SER A 31 32.55 -6.61 28.43
CA SER A 31 33.72 -7.45 28.73
C SER A 31 34.91 -7.24 27.78
N ALA A 32 35.87 -6.47 28.30
CA ALA A 32 37.32 -6.66 28.22
C ALA A 32 38.06 -6.59 26.87
N ASN A 33 38.76 -5.45 26.73
CA ASN A 33 40.23 -5.37 26.58
C ASN A 33 40.88 -5.80 25.26
N ARG A 34 41.33 -4.81 24.46
CA ARG A 34 42.71 -4.67 23.93
C ARG A 34 42.85 -3.41 23.08
N GLN A 35 43.73 -2.49 23.51
CA GLN A 35 44.39 -1.52 22.61
C GLN A 35 45.49 -2.24 21.77
N PRO A 36 45.90 -1.68 20.63
CA PRO A 36 47.07 -0.79 20.67
C PRO A 36 47.00 0.47 19.80
N SER A 37 47.81 1.44 20.24
CA SER A 37 48.21 2.73 19.66
C SER A 37 48.88 2.66 18.28
N ILE A 38 48.52 3.58 17.37
CA ILE A 38 49.38 4.22 16.34
C ILE A 38 48.70 5.60 16.01
N HIS A 39 49.23 6.78 16.36
CA HIS A 39 50.14 7.66 15.58
C HIS A 39 49.73 7.80 14.09
N SER A 40 49.57 8.96 13.43
CA SER A 40 49.90 10.36 13.70
C SER A 40 49.06 11.28 12.79
N ASP A 41 48.93 12.55 13.20
CA ASP A 41 49.00 13.80 12.43
C ASP A 41 48.62 13.81 10.93
N ASP A 42 47.59 14.61 10.59
CA ASP A 42 47.82 15.85 9.83
C ASP A 42 46.51 16.67 9.73
N ALA A 43 46.53 17.83 10.38
CA ALA A 43 45.47 18.83 10.32
C ALA A 43 45.94 20.01 9.44
N MET A 44 45.19 20.30 8.38
CA MET A 44 45.32 21.54 7.60
C MET A 44 43.97 22.28 7.61
N PRO A 45 43.94 23.56 7.99
CA PRO A 45 42.72 24.37 8.00
C PRO A 45 42.60 25.27 6.77
N LEU A 46 41.48 26.00 6.71
CA LEU A 46 41.15 27.18 5.90
C LEU A 46 40.40 26.91 4.59
N SER A 47 39.11 27.29 4.56
CA SER A 47 38.70 28.57 3.95
C SER A 47 37.18 28.66 3.87
N SER A 48 36.61 29.60 4.63
CA SER A 48 35.28 30.18 4.37
C SER A 48 35.34 31.15 3.18
N PRO A 49 34.22 31.38 2.49
CA PRO A 49 33.67 32.74 2.53
C PRO A 49 32.14 32.83 2.64
N THR A 50 31.77 33.71 3.57
CA THR A 50 30.71 34.74 3.68
C THR A 50 29.78 35.10 2.50
N PRO A 51 28.70 35.88 2.79
CA PRO A 51 27.38 35.79 2.16
C PRO A 51 27.08 36.87 1.10
N SER A 52 25.98 36.68 0.35
CA SER A 52 25.32 37.73 -0.45
C SER A 52 23.82 37.68 -0.15
N THR A 53 23.17 38.68 0.45
CA THR A 53 22.95 40.09 0.06
C THR A 53 21.72 40.26 -0.85
N LEU A 54 20.65 40.82 -0.26
CA LEU A 54 19.58 41.70 -0.83
C LEU A 54 18.65 41.06 -1.89
N GLN A 55 17.34 41.32 -2.02
CA GLN A 55 16.29 42.09 -1.32
C GLN A 55 14.94 41.76 -2.03
N PRO A 56 13.78 42.23 -1.54
CA PRO A 56 12.45 41.81 -1.98
C PRO A 56 11.91 42.64 -3.17
N ARG A 57 10.91 42.11 -3.89
CA ARG A 57 10.00 42.91 -4.73
C ARG A 57 8.54 42.64 -4.39
N LEU A 58 7.89 43.70 -3.93
CA LEU A 58 6.45 43.95 -3.93
C LEU A 58 5.98 44.31 -5.35
N SER A 59 4.78 43.88 -5.74
CA SER A 59 3.85 44.56 -6.66
C SER A 59 2.60 43.67 -6.79
N THR A 60 1.48 43.91 -6.11
CA THR A 60 0.38 44.84 -6.45
C THR A 60 0.00 44.87 -7.94
N SER A 61 -1.13 44.25 -8.30
CA SER A 61 -2.32 45.05 -8.67
C SER A 61 -3.61 44.22 -8.78
N PRO A 62 -4.76 44.86 -8.47
CA PRO A 62 -6.10 44.32 -8.61
C PRO A 62 -6.68 44.64 -10.00
N PHE A 63 -7.54 43.78 -10.54
CA PHE A 63 -8.51 44.20 -11.54
C PHE A 63 -9.90 43.70 -11.17
N TYR A 64 -10.73 44.70 -10.90
CA TYR A 64 -12.15 44.67 -10.61
C TYR A 64 -12.92 45.01 -11.88
N THR A 65 -14.24 44.81 -11.82
CA THR A 65 -15.33 45.18 -12.74
C THR A 65 -15.73 44.17 -13.82
N PRO A 66 -16.99 44.18 -14.29
CA PRO A 66 -18.23 44.63 -13.65
C PRO A 66 -19.39 43.60 -13.72
N GLN A 67 -20.26 43.74 -12.73
CA GLN A 67 -21.60 43.15 -12.62
C GLN A 67 -22.53 43.73 -13.70
N VAL A 68 -23.30 42.88 -14.38
CA VAL A 68 -24.43 43.28 -15.25
C VAL A 68 -25.74 42.85 -14.57
N PRO A 69 -26.73 43.75 -14.44
CA PRO A 69 -28.04 43.39 -13.87
C PRO A 69 -29.09 43.04 -14.94
N ALA A 70 -29.94 42.10 -14.53
CA ALA A 70 -31.38 41.95 -14.80
C ALA A 70 -31.88 41.59 -16.20
N THR A 71 -32.62 40.46 -16.26
CA THR A 71 -34.00 40.46 -16.77
C THR A 71 -34.75 39.20 -16.28
N PRO A 72 -35.99 39.33 -15.78
CA PRO A 72 -36.83 38.20 -15.39
C PRO A 72 -37.57 37.68 -16.63
N VAL A 73 -37.28 36.44 -17.04
CA VAL A 73 -38.00 35.76 -18.13
C VAL A 73 -39.15 34.93 -17.55
N LEU A 74 -40.30 35.19 -18.15
CA LEU A 74 -41.64 34.65 -17.96
C LEU A 74 -41.66 33.10 -17.95
N ALA A 75 -42.33 32.55 -16.94
CA ALA A 75 -42.56 31.12 -16.77
C ALA A 75 -43.33 30.52 -17.96
N SER A 76 -42.73 29.54 -18.62
CA SER A 76 -43.41 28.59 -19.51
C SER A 76 -43.49 27.22 -18.84
N PRO A 77 -44.52 26.41 -19.15
CA PRO A 77 -44.84 25.20 -18.43
C PRO A 77 -43.79 24.11 -18.65
N VAL A 78 -43.32 23.53 -17.54
CA VAL A 78 -42.39 22.41 -17.49
C VAL A 78 -43.02 21.20 -18.21
N PRO A 79 -42.40 20.68 -19.29
CA PRO A 79 -42.71 19.35 -19.78
C PRO A 79 -42.20 18.35 -18.74
N VAL A 80 -43.08 17.46 -18.28
CA VAL A 80 -42.73 16.35 -17.41
C VAL A 80 -41.73 15.45 -18.15
N SER A 81 -40.44 15.65 -17.87
CA SER A 81 -39.36 14.83 -18.42
C SER A 81 -39.54 13.36 -18.02
N PRO A 82 -39.31 12.41 -18.94
CA PRO A 82 -39.35 11.00 -18.62
C PRO A 82 -38.24 10.67 -17.59
N ARG A 83 -38.69 10.17 -16.44
CA ARG A 83 -38.00 9.32 -15.44
C ARG A 83 -36.48 9.12 -15.65
N LYS A 84 -35.68 9.66 -14.73
CA LYS A 84 -34.22 9.50 -14.54
C LYS A 84 -33.73 8.06 -14.23
N GLN A 85 -34.39 7.02 -14.74
CA GLN A 85 -33.99 5.63 -14.50
C GLN A 85 -32.83 5.18 -15.42
N SER A 86 -32.66 5.82 -16.58
CA SER A 86 -31.63 5.45 -17.57
C SER A 86 -30.20 5.87 -17.17
N THR A 87 -30.04 6.97 -16.43
CA THR A 87 -28.73 7.47 -16.00
C THR A 87 -28.13 6.68 -14.85
N SER A 88 -28.96 6.15 -13.93
CA SER A 88 -28.46 5.38 -12.77
C SER A 88 -27.86 4.05 -13.20
N SER A 89 -28.57 3.27 -14.03
CA SER A 89 -28.06 2.01 -14.58
C SER A 89 -26.76 2.20 -15.38
N THR A 90 -26.62 3.32 -16.09
CA THR A 90 -25.41 3.64 -16.86
C THR A 90 -24.23 3.98 -15.95
N LEU A 91 -24.42 4.75 -14.87
CA LEU A 91 -23.37 5.07 -13.89
C LEU A 91 -22.91 3.84 -13.09
N ILE A 92 -23.81 2.88 -12.85
CA ILE A 92 -23.51 1.62 -12.14
C ILE A 92 -22.83 0.63 -13.08
N ASN A 93 -23.26 0.57 -14.34
CA ASN A 93 -22.52 -0.16 -15.35
C ASN A 93 -21.15 0.48 -15.55
N GLU A 94 -20.99 1.80 -15.53
CA GLU A 94 -19.67 2.44 -15.55
C GLU A 94 -18.85 2.15 -14.29
N ALA A 95 -19.43 2.12 -13.09
CA ALA A 95 -18.71 1.79 -11.86
C ALA A 95 -18.34 0.29 -11.78
N THR A 96 -19.23 -0.60 -12.23
CA THR A 96 -19.04 -2.05 -12.28
C THR A 96 -18.11 -2.44 -13.43
N VAL A 97 -18.23 -1.78 -14.58
CA VAL A 97 -17.30 -1.87 -15.71
C VAL A 97 -15.97 -1.20 -15.37
N ALA A 98 -15.92 -0.16 -14.54
CA ALA A 98 -14.66 0.38 -14.00
C ALA A 98 -14.03 -0.59 -12.98
N ALA A 99 -14.82 -1.28 -12.17
CA ALA A 99 -14.38 -2.36 -11.28
C ALA A 99 -13.95 -3.63 -12.05
N ALA A 100 -14.57 -3.93 -13.19
CA ALA A 100 -14.18 -5.00 -14.10
C ALA A 100 -12.99 -4.59 -15.00
N ASN A 101 -12.88 -3.32 -15.38
CA ASN A 101 -11.72 -2.75 -16.09
C ASN A 101 -10.54 -2.50 -15.15
N LEU A 102 -10.77 -2.53 -13.84
CA LEU A 102 -9.75 -2.65 -12.79
C LEU A 102 -8.93 -3.95 -12.98
N ASP A 103 -9.54 -5.00 -13.54
CA ASP A 103 -8.88 -6.26 -13.92
C ASP A 103 -7.95 -6.09 -15.13
N LYS A 104 -8.25 -5.13 -16.04
CA LYS A 104 -7.42 -4.79 -17.21
C LYS A 104 -6.35 -3.73 -16.92
N SER A 105 -6.64 -2.78 -16.04
CA SER A 105 -5.73 -1.67 -15.69
C SER A 105 -4.69 -2.02 -14.61
N ARG A 106 -4.81 -3.20 -13.98
CA ARG A 106 -3.79 -3.79 -13.11
C ARG A 106 -2.57 -4.35 -13.86
N GLN A 107 -2.58 -4.43 -15.19
CA GLN A 107 -1.51 -5.06 -15.98
C GLN A 107 -0.27 -4.18 -16.30
N GLY A 108 -0.07 -2.99 -15.70
CA GLY A 108 1.14 -2.26 -16.14
C GLY A 108 1.62 -0.99 -15.47
N THR A 109 1.08 -0.45 -14.38
CA THR A 109 1.56 0.87 -13.94
C THR A 109 1.72 1.07 -12.43
N SER A 110 2.96 1.39 -12.09
CA SER A 110 3.47 2.21 -10.99
C SER A 110 2.37 2.94 -10.19
N SER A 111 2.40 2.74 -8.87
CA SER A 111 1.86 3.52 -7.74
C SER A 111 0.80 4.62 -8.00
N SER A 112 1.06 5.55 -8.92
CA SER A 112 0.13 6.60 -9.32
C SER A 112 -1.22 6.07 -9.80
N ASN A 113 -1.26 4.88 -10.42
CA ASN A 113 -2.52 4.30 -10.92
C ASN A 113 -3.39 3.71 -9.81
N GLY A 114 -2.79 3.24 -8.70
CA GLY A 114 -3.52 2.73 -7.53
C GLY A 114 -4.34 3.81 -6.84
N TYR A 115 -3.71 4.96 -6.57
CA TYR A 115 -4.38 6.12 -5.95
C TYR A 115 -5.58 6.61 -6.76
N ARG A 116 -5.42 6.74 -8.09
CA ARG A 116 -6.51 7.16 -8.99
C ARG A 116 -7.67 6.18 -8.96
N THR A 117 -7.38 4.88 -8.87
CA THR A 117 -8.41 3.84 -8.84
C THR A 117 -9.21 3.88 -7.54
N ILE A 118 -8.53 4.05 -6.40
CA ILE A 118 -9.17 4.21 -5.09
C ILE A 118 -10.09 5.44 -5.10
N GLU A 119 -9.61 6.59 -5.59
CA GLU A 119 -10.39 7.83 -5.62
C GLU A 119 -11.65 7.72 -6.50
N HIS A 120 -11.55 7.10 -7.68
CA HIS A 120 -12.73 6.89 -8.54
C HIS A 120 -13.75 5.96 -7.88
N LEU A 121 -13.30 4.89 -7.23
CA LEU A 121 -14.18 3.95 -6.54
C LEU A 121 -14.85 4.61 -5.32
N GLU A 122 -14.10 5.38 -4.53
CA GLU A 122 -14.63 6.18 -3.42
C GLU A 122 -15.73 7.14 -3.90
N LYS A 123 -15.48 7.88 -4.99
CA LYS A 123 -16.48 8.80 -5.57
C LYS A 123 -17.72 8.08 -6.06
N GLY A 124 -17.57 6.95 -6.75
CA GLY A 124 -18.71 6.16 -7.23
C GLY A 124 -19.58 5.62 -6.10
N ILE A 125 -18.96 5.09 -5.05
CA ILE A 125 -19.65 4.61 -3.84
C ILE A 125 -20.39 5.77 -3.15
N GLN A 126 -19.76 6.94 -3.04
CA GLN A 126 -20.38 8.12 -2.44
C GLN A 126 -21.59 8.61 -3.24
N GLN A 127 -21.53 8.60 -4.58
CA GLN A 127 -22.66 8.94 -5.43
C GLN A 127 -23.85 7.97 -5.25
N VAL A 128 -23.60 6.66 -5.13
CA VAL A 128 -24.66 5.68 -4.83
C VAL A 128 -25.32 5.97 -3.48
N LYS A 129 -24.52 6.34 -2.47
CA LYS A 129 -25.00 6.73 -1.14
C LYS A 129 -25.85 8.01 -1.20
N ASP A 130 -25.34 9.07 -1.82
CA ASP A 130 -26.00 10.39 -1.87
C ASP A 130 -27.33 10.36 -2.64
N ASN A 131 -27.45 9.48 -3.64
CA ASN A 131 -28.68 9.29 -4.41
C ASN A 131 -29.65 8.26 -3.80
N ASN A 132 -29.36 7.72 -2.61
CA ASN A 132 -30.17 6.70 -1.91
C ASN A 132 -30.38 5.38 -2.68
N PHE A 133 -29.46 5.01 -3.57
CA PHE A 133 -29.53 3.75 -4.32
C PHE A 133 -28.95 2.54 -3.56
N THR A 134 -28.60 2.70 -2.28
CA THR A 134 -27.95 1.65 -1.46
C THR A 134 -28.80 0.41 -1.27
N GLN A 135 -30.14 0.53 -1.24
CA GLN A 135 -31.05 -0.61 -1.12
C GLN A 135 -31.29 -1.32 -2.46
N GLU A 136 -31.45 -0.55 -3.53
CA GLU A 136 -31.66 -1.08 -4.88
C GLU A 136 -30.42 -1.82 -5.40
N LEU A 137 -29.23 -1.33 -5.03
CA LEU A 137 -27.92 -1.84 -5.47
C LEU A 137 -27.14 -2.46 -4.34
N LYS A 138 -27.85 -3.09 -3.40
CA LYS A 138 -27.24 -3.54 -2.15
C LYS A 138 -26.01 -4.42 -2.39
N HIS A 139 -26.11 -5.37 -3.32
CA HIS A 139 -25.03 -6.32 -3.60
C HIS A 139 -23.82 -5.64 -4.24
N GLU A 140 -24.02 -4.79 -5.23
CA GLU A 140 -22.97 -4.04 -5.92
C GLU A 140 -22.30 -3.03 -4.98
N TYR A 141 -23.08 -2.37 -4.14
CA TYR A 141 -22.59 -1.43 -3.14
C TYR A 141 -21.74 -2.12 -2.07
N GLU A 142 -22.23 -3.20 -1.46
CA GLU A 142 -21.47 -4.00 -0.50
C GLU A 142 -20.17 -4.57 -1.12
N HIS A 143 -20.25 -5.00 -2.38
CA HIS A 143 -19.09 -5.48 -3.12
C HIS A 143 -18.06 -4.39 -3.38
N ALA A 144 -18.49 -3.21 -3.84
CA ALA A 144 -17.61 -2.07 -4.08
C ALA A 144 -16.89 -1.63 -2.79
N LEU A 145 -17.58 -1.66 -1.65
CA LEU A 145 -16.97 -1.39 -0.34
C LEU A 145 -15.89 -2.41 0.04
N GLU A 146 -16.11 -3.69 -0.25
CA GLU A 146 -15.10 -4.73 0.00
C GLU A 146 -13.87 -4.49 -0.88
N VAL A 147 -14.04 -4.27 -2.18
CA VAL A 147 -12.92 -3.98 -3.10
C VAL A 147 -12.15 -2.73 -2.65
N LEU A 148 -12.85 -1.67 -2.24
CA LEU A 148 -12.22 -0.45 -1.75
C LEU A 148 -11.37 -0.71 -0.51
N ARG A 149 -11.90 -1.43 0.49
CA ARG A 149 -11.16 -1.79 1.72
C ARG A 149 -9.85 -2.52 1.38
N GLN A 150 -9.89 -3.40 0.40
CA GLN A 150 -8.77 -4.25 0.04
C GLN A 150 -7.70 -3.49 -0.74
N LEU A 151 -8.12 -2.62 -1.67
CA LEU A 151 -7.21 -1.69 -2.35
C LEU A 151 -6.46 -0.80 -1.35
N ILE A 152 -7.17 -0.25 -0.36
CA ILE A 152 -6.56 0.54 0.71
C ILE A 152 -5.59 -0.30 1.52
N LYS A 153 -5.96 -1.54 1.90
CA LYS A 153 -5.08 -2.44 2.66
C LYS A 153 -3.78 -2.74 1.91
N ILE A 154 -3.84 -3.04 0.62
CA ILE A 154 -2.64 -3.29 -0.21
C ILE A 154 -1.78 -2.03 -0.30
N GLU A 155 -2.38 -0.86 -0.54
CA GLU A 155 -1.68 0.41 -0.59
C GLU A 155 -0.96 0.73 0.73
N GLN A 156 -1.64 0.53 1.86
CA GLN A 156 -1.05 0.67 3.18
C GLN A 156 0.14 -0.29 3.37
N MET A 157 0.01 -1.56 2.96
CA MET A 157 1.09 -2.53 3.08
C MET A 157 2.27 -2.21 2.17
N ARG A 158 2.04 -1.77 0.93
CA ARG A 158 3.07 -1.26 0.02
C ARG A 158 3.84 -0.10 0.64
N ASN A 159 3.12 0.85 1.25
CA ASN A 159 3.73 1.99 1.92
C ASN A 159 4.52 1.58 3.17
N LYS A 160 4.03 0.61 3.96
CA LYS A 160 4.77 0.06 5.12
C LYS A 160 6.09 -0.59 4.69
N ILE A 161 6.06 -1.43 3.64
CA ILE A 161 7.26 -2.05 3.08
C ILE A 161 8.25 -0.98 2.56
N LEU A 162 7.76 0.03 1.84
CA LEU A 162 8.61 1.07 1.29
C LEU A 162 9.30 1.90 2.40
N ARG A 163 8.61 2.09 3.53
CA ARG A 163 9.12 2.81 4.71
C ARG A 163 10.07 2.00 5.60
N LEU A 164 10.26 0.70 5.35
CA LEU A 164 11.26 -0.08 6.08
C LEU A 164 12.65 0.57 5.96
N THR A 165 13.35 0.72 7.08
CA THR A 165 14.68 1.32 7.07
C THR A 165 15.70 0.34 6.52
N GLN A 166 16.82 0.85 5.97
CA GLN A 166 17.91 -0.01 5.52
C GLN A 166 18.52 -0.80 6.68
N ALA A 167 18.57 -0.22 7.89
CA ALA A 167 19.03 -0.87 9.10
C ALA A 167 18.21 -2.13 9.43
N THR A 168 16.87 -2.04 9.31
CA THR A 168 15.98 -3.18 9.51
C THR A 168 16.22 -4.32 8.51
N ILE A 169 16.51 -4.01 7.25
CA ILE A 169 16.87 -5.04 6.26
C ILE A 169 18.25 -5.63 6.56
N ALA A 170 19.19 -4.80 6.99
CA ALA A 170 20.54 -5.24 7.39
C ALA A 170 20.51 -6.14 8.63
N GLU A 171 19.63 -5.88 9.59
CA GLU A 171 19.36 -6.74 10.76
C GLU A 171 18.90 -8.12 10.30
N LEU A 172 17.85 -8.20 9.47
CA LEU A 172 17.38 -9.50 8.94
C LEU A 172 18.45 -10.22 8.12
N HIS A 173 19.31 -9.49 7.41
CA HIS A 173 20.39 -10.05 6.61
C HIS A 173 21.57 -10.57 7.45
N SER A 174 21.86 -9.96 8.61
CA SER A 174 23.09 -10.21 9.38
C SER A 174 23.07 -11.52 10.17
N TYR A 175 21.91 -12.15 10.35
CA TYR A 175 21.81 -13.43 11.04
C TYR A 175 22.58 -14.53 10.32
N ALA A 176 23.69 -15.00 10.90
CA ALA A 176 24.40 -16.18 10.39
C ALA A 176 23.56 -17.46 10.55
N LYS A 177 22.84 -17.57 11.67
CA LYS A 177 21.90 -18.65 11.98
C LYS A 177 20.58 -18.02 12.47
N PRO A 178 19.60 -17.79 11.59
CA PRO A 178 18.38 -17.08 11.94
C PRO A 178 17.49 -17.95 12.83
N PRO A 179 16.66 -17.34 13.71
CA PRO A 179 15.46 -17.98 14.25
C PRO A 179 14.59 -18.58 13.14
N GLU A 180 13.89 -19.66 13.45
CA GLU A 180 13.05 -20.38 12.48
C GLU A 180 12.00 -19.45 11.87
N GLU A 181 11.40 -18.59 12.67
CA GLU A 181 10.43 -17.57 12.29
C GLU A 181 10.97 -16.65 11.19
N ILE A 182 12.21 -16.15 11.35
CA ILE A 182 12.84 -15.27 10.36
C ILE A 182 12.98 -16.00 9.03
N SER A 183 13.57 -17.20 9.07
CA SER A 183 13.80 -17.98 7.85
C SER A 183 12.50 -18.35 7.14
N THR A 184 11.45 -18.65 7.91
CA THR A 184 10.15 -19.11 7.42
C THR A 184 9.34 -17.98 6.78
N VAL A 185 9.25 -16.83 7.44
CA VAL A 185 8.57 -15.64 6.89
C VAL A 185 9.27 -15.14 5.63
N MET A 186 10.60 -15.09 5.64
CA MET A 186 11.35 -14.66 4.46
C MET A 186 11.24 -15.65 3.30
N LYS A 187 11.22 -16.96 3.58
CA LYS A 187 10.96 -17.98 2.56
C LYS A 187 9.58 -17.79 1.93
N ALA A 188 8.53 -17.62 2.73
CA ALA A 188 7.18 -17.36 2.22
C ALA A 188 7.12 -16.06 1.39
N THR A 189 7.79 -15.00 1.85
CA THR A 189 7.91 -13.73 1.12
C THR A 189 8.50 -13.94 -0.27
N PHE A 190 9.67 -14.60 -0.36
CA PHE A 190 10.33 -14.83 -1.65
C PHE A 190 9.60 -15.85 -2.54
N LEU A 191 8.87 -16.79 -1.94
CA LEU A 191 8.01 -17.69 -2.70
C LEU A 191 6.93 -16.92 -3.49
N LEU A 192 6.31 -15.91 -2.87
CA LEU A 192 5.35 -15.02 -3.56
C LEU A 192 6.02 -14.14 -4.62
N LEU A 193 7.29 -13.78 -4.43
CA LEU A 193 8.09 -13.03 -5.41
C LEU A 193 8.57 -13.91 -6.58
N GLY A 194 8.09 -15.15 -6.70
CA GLY A 194 8.30 -16.03 -7.84
C GLY A 194 9.56 -16.90 -7.76
N TYR A 195 10.26 -16.93 -6.62
CA TYR A 195 11.40 -17.84 -6.46
C TYR A 195 10.93 -19.28 -6.22
N SER A 196 11.72 -20.26 -6.66
CA SER A 196 11.38 -21.67 -6.49
C SER A 196 11.83 -22.17 -5.12
N ASN A 197 11.28 -23.30 -4.66
CA ASN A 197 11.75 -23.92 -3.41
C ASN A 197 13.22 -24.31 -3.43
N LYS A 198 13.78 -24.60 -4.62
CA LYS A 198 15.21 -24.92 -4.79
C LYS A 198 16.10 -23.72 -4.48
N ASP A 199 15.62 -22.52 -4.78
CA ASP A 199 16.33 -21.26 -4.52
C ASP A 199 16.22 -20.82 -3.04
N LEU A 200 15.31 -21.44 -2.29
CA LEU A 200 14.95 -21.07 -0.92
C LEU A 200 15.22 -22.21 0.08
N GLN A 201 16.10 -23.15 -0.26
CA GLN A 201 16.41 -24.30 0.62
C GLN A 201 17.34 -23.90 1.77
N ARG A 202 18.32 -23.03 1.49
CA ARG A 202 19.34 -22.62 2.45
C ARG A 202 19.16 -21.16 2.79
N TRP A 203 19.36 -20.83 4.06
CA TRP A 203 19.30 -19.45 4.52
C TRP A 203 20.28 -18.53 3.77
N SER A 204 21.49 -19.01 3.45
CA SER A 204 22.46 -18.23 2.67
C SER A 204 21.94 -17.79 1.29
N GLN A 205 21.06 -18.59 0.66
CA GLN A 205 20.40 -18.19 -0.59
C GLN A 205 19.40 -17.06 -0.32
N ILE A 206 18.60 -17.17 0.74
CA ILE A 206 17.65 -16.13 1.15
C ILE A 206 18.38 -14.83 1.53
N GLN A 207 19.51 -14.91 2.23
CA GLN A 207 20.37 -13.76 2.53
C GLN A 207 20.85 -13.08 1.24
N ALA A 208 21.34 -13.87 0.27
CA ALA A 208 21.76 -13.31 -1.03
C ALA A 208 20.61 -12.58 -1.76
N LEU A 209 19.35 -13.01 -1.58
CA LEU A 209 18.19 -12.31 -2.11
C LEU A 209 17.86 -11.02 -1.33
N LEU A 210 17.99 -11.05 0.00
CA LEU A 210 17.81 -9.88 0.88
C LEU A 210 18.82 -8.77 0.59
N GLY A 211 20.08 -9.14 0.31
CA GLY A 211 21.17 -8.21 0.03
C GLY A 211 21.12 -7.53 -1.34
N ARG A 212 20.15 -7.88 -2.20
CA ARG A 212 20.01 -7.25 -3.52
C ARG A 212 19.60 -5.77 -3.38
N LEU A 213 20.14 -4.92 -4.24
CA LEU A 213 19.90 -3.47 -4.25
C LEU A 213 19.13 -3.01 -5.49
N GLY A 214 18.66 -1.76 -5.45
CA GLY A 214 17.98 -1.09 -6.57
C GLY A 214 16.67 -1.78 -6.97
N ARG A 215 16.48 -2.00 -8.28
CA ARG A 215 15.28 -2.64 -8.86
C ARG A 215 15.06 -4.07 -8.35
N ASN A 216 16.13 -4.76 -7.98
CA ASN A 216 16.08 -6.13 -7.48
C ASN A 216 15.97 -6.22 -5.95
N SER A 217 15.94 -5.07 -5.24
CA SER A 217 15.79 -5.07 -3.80
C SER A 217 14.44 -5.64 -3.37
N VAL A 218 14.44 -6.38 -2.26
CA VAL A 218 13.22 -7.02 -1.74
C VAL A 218 12.10 -6.00 -1.50
N LYS A 219 12.42 -4.80 -0.99
CA LYS A 219 11.47 -3.71 -0.81
C LYS A 219 10.80 -3.31 -2.13
N ARG A 220 11.58 -3.11 -3.18
CA ARG A 220 11.07 -2.69 -4.49
C ARG A 220 10.20 -3.78 -5.10
N ARG A 221 10.65 -5.03 -5.05
CA ARG A 221 9.90 -6.17 -5.59
C ARG A 221 8.59 -6.40 -4.84
N CYS A 222 8.58 -6.30 -3.52
CA CYS A 222 7.35 -6.38 -2.72
C CYS A 222 6.37 -5.22 -3.02
N TYR A 223 6.90 -4.04 -3.28
CA TYR A 223 6.11 -2.87 -3.63
C TYR A 223 5.45 -3.01 -5.01
N GLU A 224 6.18 -3.50 -6.00
CA GLU A 224 5.74 -3.63 -7.39
C GLU A 224 4.87 -4.87 -7.63
N LEU A 225 4.96 -5.91 -6.78
CA LEU A 225 4.22 -7.16 -6.98
C LEU A 225 2.71 -6.89 -7.10
N ASN A 226 2.12 -7.42 -8.16
CA ASN A 226 0.68 -7.48 -8.35
C ASN A 226 0.16 -8.82 -7.80
N PRO A 227 -0.80 -8.82 -6.86
CA PRO A 227 -1.40 -10.05 -6.34
C PRO A 227 -1.90 -10.98 -7.44
N LEU A 228 -2.47 -10.47 -8.54
CA LEU A 228 -2.98 -11.28 -9.66
C LEU A 228 -1.90 -12.13 -10.36
N GLU A 229 -0.66 -11.68 -10.32
CA GLU A 229 0.48 -12.36 -10.95
C GLU A 229 0.99 -13.54 -10.10
N ILE A 230 0.54 -13.65 -8.85
CA ILE A 230 0.93 -14.73 -7.95
C ILE A 230 0.20 -16.02 -8.37
N PRO A 231 0.91 -17.11 -8.68
CA PRO A 231 0.27 -18.40 -8.91
C PRO A 231 -0.43 -18.89 -7.64
N MET A 232 -1.65 -19.43 -7.78
CA MET A 232 -2.43 -19.89 -6.62
C MET A 232 -1.72 -20.96 -5.79
N ASP A 233 -0.96 -21.85 -6.44
CA ASP A 233 -0.21 -22.88 -5.74
C ASP A 233 0.89 -22.28 -4.85
N LYS A 234 1.52 -21.19 -5.29
CA LYS A 234 2.52 -20.45 -4.52
C LYS A 234 1.89 -19.72 -3.34
N ALA A 235 0.71 -19.12 -3.53
CA ALA A 235 -0.03 -18.48 -2.44
C ALA A 235 -0.43 -19.50 -1.36
N ARG A 236 -0.96 -20.67 -1.75
CA ARG A 236 -1.33 -21.75 -0.83
C ARG A 236 -0.12 -22.34 -0.12
N GLU A 237 0.98 -22.53 -0.84
CA GLU A 237 2.23 -23.03 -0.27
C GLU A 237 2.80 -22.02 0.75
N ALA A 238 2.84 -20.73 0.43
CA ALA A 238 3.26 -19.68 1.36
C ALA A 238 2.36 -19.65 2.61
N LYS A 239 1.04 -19.79 2.44
CA LYS A 239 0.07 -19.87 3.55
C LYS A 239 0.33 -21.09 4.43
N ALA A 240 0.60 -22.25 3.83
CA ALA A 240 0.92 -23.48 4.55
C ALA A 240 2.23 -23.36 5.36
N ILE A 241 3.23 -22.68 4.80
CA ILE A 241 4.51 -22.38 5.48
C ILE A 241 4.25 -21.50 6.72
N LEU A 242 3.34 -20.54 6.63
CA LEU A 242 3.04 -19.58 7.69
C LEU A 242 2.01 -20.04 8.73
N ARG A 243 1.37 -21.21 8.53
CA ARG A 243 0.20 -21.65 9.32
C ARG A 243 0.38 -21.69 10.84
N ASN A 244 1.62 -21.85 11.31
CA ASN A 244 1.96 -22.02 12.73
C ASN A 244 2.46 -20.72 13.38
N TYR A 245 2.40 -19.60 12.68
CA TYR A 245 2.87 -18.32 13.15
C TYR A 245 1.71 -17.34 13.18
N ASP A 246 1.71 -16.47 14.18
CA ASP A 246 0.82 -15.33 14.25
C ASP A 246 1.65 -14.03 14.27
N LEU A 247 0.95 -12.90 14.07
CA LEU A 247 1.61 -11.60 14.01
C LEU A 247 2.28 -11.24 15.33
N LEU A 248 1.70 -11.62 16.47
CA LEU A 248 2.20 -11.28 17.80
C LEU A 248 3.57 -11.92 18.02
N ARG A 249 3.68 -13.24 17.82
CA ARG A 249 4.95 -13.96 17.96
C ARG A 249 6.03 -13.44 17.01
N VAL A 250 5.67 -13.14 15.76
CA VAL A 250 6.61 -12.58 14.77
C VAL A 250 7.11 -11.20 15.21
N SER A 251 6.26 -10.41 15.86
CA SER A 251 6.59 -9.04 16.32
C SER A 251 7.48 -8.96 17.53
N GLU A 252 7.45 -9.98 18.39
CA GLU A 252 8.38 -10.11 19.51
C GLU A 252 9.83 -10.34 19.04
N ILE A 253 10.00 -10.90 17.84
CA ILE A 253 11.33 -11.21 17.28
C ILE A 253 11.91 -10.01 16.54
N SER A 254 11.16 -9.44 15.61
CA SER A 254 11.62 -8.28 14.84
C SER A 254 10.46 -7.50 14.24
N VAL A 255 10.51 -6.17 14.40
CA VAL A 255 9.56 -5.24 13.78
C VAL A 255 9.63 -5.35 12.25
N GLY A 256 10.85 -5.50 11.69
CA GLY A 256 11.04 -5.70 10.26
C GLY A 256 10.36 -6.95 9.74
N LEU A 257 10.52 -8.04 10.47
CA LEU A 257 9.91 -9.32 10.13
C LEU A 257 8.38 -9.25 10.12
N SER A 258 7.81 -8.53 11.09
CA SER A 258 6.35 -8.34 11.18
C SER A 258 5.77 -7.64 9.96
N VAL A 259 6.50 -6.68 9.40
CA VAL A 259 6.07 -6.00 8.17
C VAL A 259 6.06 -6.97 7.00
N PHE A 260 7.09 -7.82 6.86
CA PHE A 260 7.14 -8.85 5.81
C PHE A 260 6.07 -9.93 6.00
N TYR A 261 5.83 -10.38 7.23
CA TYR A 261 4.76 -11.34 7.55
C TYR A 261 3.39 -10.79 7.16
N ASN A 262 3.06 -9.58 7.62
CA ASN A 262 1.78 -8.96 7.32
C ASN A 262 1.61 -8.67 5.83
N TRP A 263 2.69 -8.28 5.15
CA TRP A 263 2.67 -8.11 3.69
C TRP A 263 2.39 -9.43 2.99
N THR A 264 3.07 -10.51 3.37
CA THR A 264 2.90 -11.84 2.78
C THR A 264 1.47 -12.34 2.96
N MET A 265 0.92 -12.25 4.17
CA MET A 265 -0.48 -12.61 4.45
C MET A 265 -1.47 -11.78 3.65
N THR A 266 -1.27 -10.46 3.57
CA THR A 266 -2.12 -9.57 2.76
C THR A 266 -2.12 -9.97 1.28
N MET A 267 -0.95 -10.30 0.71
CA MET A 267 -0.85 -10.72 -0.69
C MET A 267 -1.52 -12.08 -0.95
N ILE A 268 -1.45 -13.01 0.02
CA ILE A 268 -2.14 -14.31 -0.06
C ILE A 268 -3.66 -14.11 -0.03
N GLU A 269 -4.17 -13.37 0.94
CA GLU A 269 -5.61 -13.12 1.12
C GLU A 269 -6.21 -12.42 -0.11
N GLU A 270 -5.53 -11.38 -0.61
CA GLU A 270 -5.95 -10.67 -1.82
C GLU A 270 -5.95 -11.62 -3.02
N ARG A 271 -4.95 -12.49 -3.15
CA ARG A 271 -4.89 -13.43 -4.26
C ARG A 271 -6.04 -14.45 -4.21
N GLU A 272 -6.36 -14.98 -3.04
CA GLU A 272 -7.50 -15.89 -2.84
C GLU A 272 -8.82 -15.22 -3.22
N MET A 273 -9.04 -13.99 -2.75
CA MET A 273 -10.26 -13.24 -3.03
C MET A 273 -10.41 -12.89 -4.52
N LEU A 274 -9.33 -12.49 -5.19
CA LEU A 274 -9.35 -12.20 -6.62
C LEU A 274 -9.69 -13.44 -7.47
N LEU A 275 -9.30 -14.64 -7.03
CA LEU A 275 -9.68 -15.88 -7.70
C LEU A 275 -11.19 -16.13 -7.59
N GLU A 276 -11.76 -15.93 -6.39
CA GLU A 276 -13.20 -16.04 -6.17
C GLU A 276 -13.97 -15.04 -7.03
N PHE A 277 -13.45 -13.83 -7.16
CA PHE A 277 -14.02 -12.81 -8.03
C PHE A 277 -14.03 -13.23 -9.50
N GLN A 278 -12.90 -13.69 -10.03
CA GLN A 278 -12.82 -14.20 -11.40
C GLN A 278 -13.78 -15.36 -11.65
N HIS A 279 -13.98 -16.23 -10.66
CA HIS A 279 -14.95 -17.34 -10.75
C HIS A 279 -16.40 -16.87 -10.78
N ARG A 280 -16.75 -15.83 -10.00
CA ARG A 280 -18.11 -15.25 -10.01
C ARG A 280 -18.45 -14.62 -11.36
N ILE A 281 -17.55 -13.81 -11.93
CA ILE A 281 -17.78 -13.15 -13.23
C ILE A 281 -18.00 -14.18 -14.35
N ARG A 282 -17.22 -15.27 -14.36
CA ARG A 282 -17.35 -16.33 -15.36
C ARG A 282 -18.66 -17.11 -15.27
N LYS A 283 -19.32 -17.13 -14.11
CA LYS A 283 -20.62 -17.79 -13.93
C LYS A 283 -21.80 -16.94 -14.38
N THR A 284 -21.63 -15.62 -14.41
CA THR A 284 -22.69 -14.66 -14.76
C THR A 284 -22.62 -14.20 -16.23
N SER A 285 -21.57 -14.58 -16.96
CA SER A 285 -21.37 -14.30 -18.39
C SER A 285 -21.71 -15.53 -19.22
#